data_AF-A0A848Y5X2-F1
#
_entry.id   AF-A0A848Y5X2-F1
#
_cell.length_a   1.000
_cell.length_b   1.000
_cell.length_c   1.000
_cell.angle_alpha   90.00
_cell.angle_beta   90.00
_cell.angle_gamma   90.00
#
_symmetry.space_group_name_H-M   'P 1'
#
loop_
_entity.id
_entity.type
_entity.pdbx_description
1 polymer ?
#
loop_
_entity_poly.entity_id
_entity_poly.type
_entity_poly.pdbx_seq_one_letter_code
_entity_poly.pdbx_strand_id
1 'polypeptide(L)' 'ATQPVMEAMGVYCYSVEQADQIAETFDAACGLAFNGGYATAVLIHQRALGTKVF' A
#
# COMPACT_ATOMS: atom_id res chain seq x y z
N ALA A 1 -5.34 -6.70 10.97
CA ALA A 1 -5.99 -5.62 11.74
C ALA A 1 -5.71 -4.23 11.18
N THR A 2 -4.50 -3.94 10.67
CA THR A 2 -4.13 -2.62 10.14
C THR A 2 -5.02 -2.13 9.00
N GLN A 3 -5.24 -2.95 7.97
CA GLN A 3 -6.08 -2.60 6.81
C GLN A 3 -7.52 -2.21 7.19
N PRO A 4 -8.31 -3.05 7.89
CA PRO A 4 -9.71 -2.70 8.18
C PRO A 4 -9.83 -1.46 9.06
N VAL A 5 -8.85 -1.18 9.92
CA VAL A 5 -8.82 0.06 10.72
C VAL A 5 -8.54 1.27 9.83
N MET A 6 -7.58 1.17 8.90
CA MET A 6 -7.27 2.25 7.96
C MET A 6 -8.44 2.55 7.01
N GLU A 7 -9.09 1.52 6.49
CA GLU A 7 -10.28 1.67 5.63
C GLU A 7 -11.45 2.31 6.39
N ALA A 8 -11.67 1.94 7.66
CA ALA A 8 -12.68 2.59 8.51
C ALA A 8 -12.38 4.08 8.76
N MET A 9 -11.10 4.48 8.71
CA MET A 9 -10.66 5.88 8.79
C MET A 9 -10.73 6.62 7.45
N GLY A 10 -11.24 5.98 6.39
CA GLY A 10 -11.36 6.57 5.05
C GLY A 10 -10.08 6.51 4.21
N VAL A 11 -9.12 5.66 4.59
CA VAL A 11 -7.88 5.46 3.83
C VAL A 11 -8.10 4.34 2.80
N TYR A 12 -7.77 4.59 1.54
CA TYR A 12 -7.74 3.55 0.52
C TYR A 12 -6.49 2.68 0.70
N CYS A 13 -6.69 1.41 1.03
CA CYS A 13 -5.60 0.48 1.28
C CYS A 13 -5.32 -0.41 0.07
N TYR A 14 -4.06 -0.50 -0.31
CA TYR A 14 -3.56 -1.42 -1.33
C TYR A 14 -2.57 -2.39 -0.70
N SER A 15 -2.83 -3.69 -0.83
CA SER A 15 -1.99 -4.74 -0.25
C SER A 15 -1.08 -5.33 -1.34
N VAL A 16 0.23 -5.36 -1.08
CA VAL A 16 1.22 -5.85 -2.05
C VAL A 16 2.01 -7.02 -1.47
N GLU A 17 1.95 -8.16 -2.16
CA GLU A 17 2.63 -9.40 -1.76
C GLU A 17 3.84 -9.76 -2.61
N GLN A 18 3.99 -9.14 -3.78
CA GLN A 18 5.07 -9.38 -4.73
C GLN A 18 5.91 -8.11 -4.92
N ALA A 19 7.23 -8.28 -5.00
CA ALA A 19 8.18 -7.17 -5.05
C ALA A 19 8.02 -6.28 -6.29
N ASP A 20 7.73 -6.90 -7.43
CA ASP A 20 7.51 -6.26 -8.73
C ASP A 20 6.27 -5.38 -8.77
N GLN A 21 5.24 -5.71 -7.98
CA GLN A 21 4.00 -4.96 -7.88
C GLN A 21 4.11 -3.68 -7.03
N ILE A 22 5.19 -3.52 -6.24
CA ILE A 22 5.33 -2.40 -5.29
C ILE A 22 5.35 -1.06 -6.03
N ALA A 23 6.20 -0.93 -7.05
CA ALA A 23 6.40 0.34 -7.76
C ALA A 23 5.12 0.81 -8.47
N GLU A 24 4.48 -0.09 -9.21
CA GLU A 24 3.22 0.19 -9.92
C GLU A 24 2.10 0.58 -8.94
N THR A 25 1.94 -0.19 -7.86
CA THR A 25 0.89 0.08 -6.86
C THR A 25 1.13 1.41 -6.15
N PHE A 26 2.39 1.75 -5.88
CA PHE A 26 2.75 3.01 -5.24
C PHE A 26 2.48 4.21 -6.15
N ASP A 27 2.85 4.13 -7.43
CA ASP A 27 2.58 5.21 -8.40
C ASP A 27 1.07 5.45 -8.57
N ALA A 28 0.28 4.38 -8.69
CA ALA A 28 -1.17 4.46 -8.75
C ALA A 28 -1.78 5.07 -7.48
N ALA A 29 -1.31 4.66 -6.29
CA ALA A 29 -1.77 5.20 -5.02
C ALA A 29 -1.41 6.70 -4.87
N CYS A 30 -0.19 7.08 -5.26
CA CYS A 30 0.22 8.49 -5.28
C CYS A 30 -0.64 9.34 -6.23
N GLY A 31 -0.95 8.83 -7.42
CA GLY A 31 -1.86 9.49 -8.35
C GLY A 31 -3.25 9.69 -7.75
N LEU A 32 -3.77 8.69 -7.04
CA LEU A 32 -5.09 8.74 -6.40
C LEU A 32 -5.11 9.68 -5.19
N ALA A 33 -4.04 9.72 -4.39
CA ALA A 33 -3.89 10.64 -3.28
C ALA A 33 -3.77 12.10 -3.75
N PHE A 34 -2.91 12.35 -4.74
CA PHE A 34 -2.62 13.70 -5.23
C PHE A 34 -3.81 14.30 -5.98
N ASN A 35 -4.44 13.53 -6.86
CA ASN A 35 -5.54 14.04 -7.70
C ASN A 35 -6.92 13.89 -7.03
N GLY A 36 -7.11 12.86 -6.21
CA GLY A 36 -8.42 12.55 -5.61
C GLY A 36 -8.66 13.21 -4.25
N GLY A 37 -7.63 13.74 -3.59
CA GLY A 37 -7.77 14.33 -2.25
C GLY A 37 -8.09 13.31 -1.16
N TYR A 38 -7.85 12.02 -1.43
CA TYR A 38 -8.07 10.94 -0.48
C TYR A 38 -6.77 10.52 0.19
N ALA A 39 -6.86 10.01 1.42
CA ALA A 39 -5.74 9.33 2.04
C ALA A 39 -5.58 7.92 1.43
N THR A 40 -4.35 7.53 1.11
CA THR A 40 -4.03 6.19 0.57
C THR A 40 -2.91 5.54 1.37
N ALA A 41 -2.95 4.22 1.52
CA ALA A 41 -1.90 3.44 2.17
C ALA A 41 -1.53 2.23 1.32
N VAL A 42 -0.23 2.04 1.08
CA VAL A 42 0.33 0.85 0.43
C VAL A 42 0.94 -0.04 1.51
N LEU A 43 0.31 -1.19 1.74
CA LEU A 43 0.70 -2.16 2.74
C LEU A 43 1.61 -3.21 2.09
N ILE A 44 2.90 -3.12 2.38
CA ILE A 44 3.91 -4.04 1.83
C ILE A 44 4.11 -5.20 2.80
N HIS A 45 3.81 -6.41 2.35
CA HIS A 45 4.02 -7.62 3.16
C HIS A 45 5.49 -8.00 3.22
N GLN A 46 5.92 -8.61 4.34
CA GLN A 46 7.31 -9.09 4.50
C GLN A 46 7.74 -10.03 3.36
N ARG A 47 6.80 -10.81 2.81
CA ARG A 47 7.06 -11.68 1.64
C ARG A 47 7.50 -10.88 0.41
N ALA A 48 6.90 -9.71 0.17
CA ALA A 48 7.22 -8.84 -0.97
C ALA A 48 8.60 -8.19 -0.83
N LEU A 49 9.03 -7.92 0.42
CA LEU A 49 10.33 -7.31 0.70
C LEU A 49 11.49 -8.31 0.60
N GLY A 50 11.20 -9.61 0.46
CA GLY A 50 12.20 -10.67 0.51
C GLY A 50 12.70 -10.96 1.93
N THR A 51 13.60 -11.93 2.05
CA THR A 51 14.19 -12.30 3.34
C THR A 51 15.04 -11.14 3.85
N LYS A 52 14.67 -10.59 5.01
CA LYS A 52 15.52 -9.66 5.74
C LYS A 52 16.76 -10.43 6.19
N VAL A 53 17.92 -10.08 5.65
CA VAL A 53 19.20 -10.63 6.10
C VAL A 53 19.43 -10.08 7.51
N PHE A 54 19.32 -10.96 8.51
CA PHE A 54 19.63 -10.63 9.90
C PHE A 54 21.14 -10.73 10.15
#